data_AF-A0A1G2S3G3-F1
#
_entry.id   AF-A0A1G2S3G3-F1
#
_cell.length_a   1.000
_cell.length_b   1.000
_cell.length_c   1.000
_cell.angle_alpha   90.00
_cell.angle_beta   90.00
_cell.angle_gamma   90.00
#
_symmetry.space_group_name_H-M   'P 1'
#
loop_
_entity.id
_entity.type
_entity.pdbx_description
1 polymer ?
#
loop_
_entity_poly.entity_id
_entity_poly.type
_entity_poly.pdbx_seq_one_letter_code
_entity_poly.pdbx_strand_id
1 'polypeptide(L)'
;MTNLFSTKNFHRHSHVGLTSGFTLVETLIAISILTIAILGPMSIAQSGLQAARYAESTATAQFLAKEGVEYVKSRIYSNMSTGKAVLGSEWLKFGGASTACMNGNNSCVVDARPSAGTDIKLEPQCKQDVTSSLCPNLYQDPVTGFYGQDSSGTITPYKRWFTVDDDIDGQATIYVQVYWVTSDGRSHTFNITDSVFYWYNKP
;
A
#
# COMPACT_ATOMS: atom_id res chain seq x y z
N MET A 1 55.51 20.36 -56.37
CA MET A 1 56.92 20.29 -55.93
C MET A 1 56.94 20.47 -54.43
N THR A 2 57.54 19.49 -53.77
CA THR A 2 57.59 19.20 -52.33
C THR A 2 58.26 20.32 -51.52
N ASN A 3 57.63 20.75 -50.42
CA ASN A 3 58.32 21.48 -49.36
C ASN A 3 58.30 20.67 -48.07
N LEU A 4 59.50 20.50 -47.54
CA LEU A 4 59.89 19.72 -46.38
C LEU A 4 59.24 20.28 -45.10
N PHE A 5 58.36 19.51 -44.47
CA PHE A 5 58.17 19.60 -43.03
C PHE A 5 59.06 18.56 -42.35
N SER A 6 60.15 19.05 -41.76
CA SER A 6 61.01 18.27 -40.88
C SER A 6 60.21 17.89 -39.62
N THR A 7 59.83 16.62 -39.52
CA THR A 7 59.31 16.05 -38.28
C THR A 7 60.48 15.87 -37.31
N LYS A 8 60.60 16.75 -36.31
CA LYS A 8 61.43 16.47 -35.14
C LYS A 8 60.80 15.30 -34.40
N ASN A 9 61.35 14.11 -34.58
CA ASN A 9 61.01 12.93 -33.79
C ASN A 9 61.39 13.18 -32.32
N PHE A 10 60.39 13.40 -31.47
CA PHE A 10 60.59 13.47 -30.03
C PHE A 10 60.77 12.04 -29.51
N HIS A 11 62.02 11.62 -29.32
CA HIS A 11 62.34 10.37 -28.63
C HIS A 11 61.91 10.50 -27.16
N ARG A 12 60.71 10.00 -26.84
CA ARG A 12 60.25 9.81 -25.47
C ARG A 12 61.03 8.62 -24.90
N HIS A 13 62.04 8.88 -24.07
CA HIS A 13 62.66 7.87 -23.24
C HIS A 13 61.59 7.29 -22.29
N SER A 14 61.12 6.09 -22.57
CA SER A 14 60.35 5.31 -21.61
C SER A 14 61.32 4.82 -20.53
N HIS A 15 61.47 5.60 -19.47
CA HIS A 15 62.06 5.11 -18.23
C HIS A 15 61.09 4.05 -17.69
N VAL A 16 61.41 2.77 -17.91
CA VAL A 16 60.78 1.69 -17.16
C VAL A 16 61.38 1.78 -15.76
N GLY A 17 60.76 2.61 -14.93
CA GLY A 17 61.11 2.76 -13.52
C GLY A 17 60.80 1.46 -12.79
N LEU A 18 61.74 1.05 -11.92
CA LEU A 18 61.59 -0.11 -11.04
C LEU A 18 60.20 -0.12 -10.40
N THR A 19 59.49 -1.24 -10.51
CA THR A 19 58.29 -1.56 -9.75
C THR A 19 58.63 -1.55 -8.26
N SER A 20 58.41 -0.40 -7.62
CA SER A 20 58.45 -0.24 -6.17
C SER A 20 57.38 -1.12 -5.54
N GLY A 21 57.75 -1.93 -4.54
CA GLY A 21 56.78 -2.65 -3.72
C GLY A 21 55.95 -1.65 -2.91
N PHE A 22 54.65 -1.92 -2.75
CA PHE A 22 53.82 -1.21 -1.78
C PHE A 22 54.37 -1.45 -0.38
N THR A 23 54.54 -0.37 0.40
CA THR A 23 54.89 -0.54 1.81
C THR A 23 53.68 -1.06 2.58
N LEU A 24 53.90 -1.86 3.64
CA LEU A 24 52.82 -2.35 4.50
C LEU A 24 52.02 -1.19 5.12
N VAL A 25 52.69 -0.08 5.43
CA VAL A 25 52.04 1.15 5.93
C VAL A 25 51.12 1.77 4.88
N GLU A 26 51.52 1.78 3.61
CA GLU A 26 50.72 2.34 2.52
C GLU A 26 49.45 1.53 2.25
N THR A 27 49.53 0.18 2.28
CA THR A 27 48.34 -0.66 2.14
C THR A 27 47.39 -0.53 3.33
N LEU A 28 47.92 -0.36 4.55
CA LEU A 28 47.12 -0.13 5.75
C LEU A 28 46.37 1.21 5.67
N ILE A 29 47.04 2.28 5.25
CA ILE A 29 46.41 3.60 5.05
C ILE A 29 45.37 3.53 3.92
N ALA A 30 45.69 2.87 2.79
CA ALA A 30 44.79 2.73 1.65
C ALA A 30 43.50 1.99 2.03
N ILE A 31 43.60 0.87 2.75
CA ILE A 31 42.42 0.12 3.22
C ILE A 31 41.62 0.95 4.24
N SER A 32 42.29 1.72 5.10
CA SER A 32 41.62 2.60 6.07
C SER A 32 40.77 3.68 5.37
N ILE A 33 41.33 4.35 4.36
CA ILE A 33 40.59 5.36 3.58
C ILE A 33 39.45 4.69 2.79
N LEU A 34 39.70 3.52 2.19
CA LEU A 34 38.71 2.77 1.43
C LEU A 34 37.51 2.35 2.30
N THR A 35 37.75 1.86 3.52
CA THR A 35 36.67 1.46 4.42
C THR A 35 35.80 2.65 4.80
N ILE A 36 36.40 3.79 5.17
CA ILE A 36 35.66 5.04 5.46
C ILE A 36 34.85 5.49 4.23
N ALA A 37 35.42 5.40 3.03
CA ALA A 37 34.75 5.78 1.79
C ALA A 37 33.52 4.91 1.46
N ILE A 38 33.53 3.61 1.83
CA ILE A 38 32.42 2.68 1.56
C ILE A 38 31.29 2.83 2.59
N LEU A 39 31.60 3.19 3.84
CA LEU A 39 30.61 3.27 4.92
C LEU A 39 29.50 4.30 4.64
N GLY A 40 29.83 5.45 4.05
CA GLY A 40 28.86 6.50 3.72
C GLY A 40 27.77 6.01 2.75
N PRO A 41 28.13 5.57 1.52
CA PRO A 41 27.18 5.02 0.56
C PRO A 41 26.39 3.82 1.08
N MET A 42 27.02 2.95 1.89
CA MET A 42 26.36 1.78 2.46
C MET A 42 25.20 2.16 3.39
N SER A 43 25.39 3.17 4.25
CA SER A 43 24.34 3.66 5.16
C SER A 43 23.15 4.27 4.39
N ILE A 44 23.43 5.00 3.30
CA ILE A 44 22.39 5.56 2.42
C ILE A 44 21.61 4.42 1.74
N ALA A 45 22.29 3.39 1.24
CA ALA A 45 21.66 2.25 0.60
C ALA A 45 20.72 1.49 1.56
N GLN A 46 21.14 1.30 2.81
CA GLN A 46 20.31 0.69 3.86
C GLN A 46 19.05 1.51 4.12
N SER A 47 19.20 2.84 4.26
CA SER A 47 18.08 3.75 4.48
C SER A 47 17.11 3.75 3.30
N GLY A 48 17.63 3.72 2.06
CA GLY A 48 16.83 3.63 0.85
C GLY A 48 16.02 2.34 0.75
N LEU A 49 16.60 1.20 1.14
CA LEU A 49 15.88 -0.07 1.19
C LEU A 49 14.72 -0.03 2.20
N GLN A 50 14.96 0.53 3.39
CA GLN A 50 13.90 0.67 4.40
C GLN A 50 12.77 1.58 3.90
N ALA A 51 13.11 2.70 3.24
CA ALA A 51 12.13 3.60 2.63
C ALA A 51 11.33 2.89 1.52
N ALA A 52 11.97 2.07 0.69
CA ALA A 52 11.30 1.31 -0.36
C ALA A 52 10.28 0.31 0.21
N ARG A 53 10.64 -0.43 1.27
CA ARG A 53 9.72 -1.35 1.96
C ARG A 53 8.52 -0.63 2.57
N TYR A 54 8.78 0.54 3.18
CA TYR A 54 7.70 1.36 3.72
C TYR A 54 6.75 1.85 2.61
N ALA A 55 7.30 2.35 1.50
CA ALA A 55 6.52 2.80 0.35
C ALA A 55 5.69 1.67 -0.27
N GLU A 56 6.25 0.46 -0.39
CA GLU A 56 5.56 -0.74 -0.85
C GLU A 56 4.32 -1.06 0.01
N SER A 57 4.50 -1.08 1.34
CA SER A 57 3.40 -1.34 2.27
C SER A 57 2.31 -0.26 2.24
N THR A 58 2.73 1.00 2.12
CA THR A 58 1.82 2.15 2.06
C THR A 58 1.02 2.13 0.75
N ALA A 59 1.65 1.83 -0.38
CA ALA A 59 0.98 1.71 -1.66
C ALA A 59 -0.06 0.59 -1.64
N THR A 60 0.30 -0.57 -1.08
CA THR A 60 -0.64 -1.70 -0.90
C THR A 60 -1.85 -1.27 -0.06
N ALA A 61 -1.64 -0.62 1.09
CA ALA A 61 -2.72 -0.14 1.94
C ALA A 61 -3.65 0.86 1.22
N GLN A 62 -3.09 1.77 0.42
CA GLN A 62 -3.88 2.73 -0.36
C GLN A 62 -4.71 2.05 -1.45
N PHE A 63 -4.17 1.05 -2.14
CA PHE A 63 -4.93 0.27 -3.11
C PHE A 63 -6.05 -0.53 -2.45
N LEU A 64 -5.78 -1.15 -1.29
CA LEU A 64 -6.80 -1.86 -0.52
C LEU A 64 -7.95 -0.94 -0.07
N ALA A 65 -7.62 0.29 0.33
CA ALA A 65 -8.61 1.29 0.71
C ALA A 65 -9.46 1.73 -0.48
N LYS A 66 -8.83 2.00 -1.63
CA LYS A 66 -9.52 2.37 -2.88
C LYS A 66 -10.42 1.24 -3.40
N GLU A 67 -9.94 0.01 -3.37
CA GLU A 67 -10.74 -1.16 -3.74
C GLU A 67 -11.96 -1.29 -2.81
N GLY A 68 -11.75 -1.10 -1.49
CA GLY A 68 -12.83 -1.14 -0.51
C GLY A 68 -13.94 -0.12 -0.79
N VAL A 69 -13.58 1.15 -1.03
CA VAL A 69 -14.58 2.20 -1.28
C VAL A 69 -15.31 1.99 -2.61
N GLU A 70 -14.60 1.61 -3.68
CA GLU A 70 -15.21 1.33 -4.98
C GLU A 70 -16.13 0.11 -4.94
N TYR A 71 -15.78 -0.91 -4.16
CA TYR A 71 -16.66 -2.07 -3.96
C TYR A 71 -17.95 -1.68 -3.22
N VAL A 72 -17.85 -0.91 -2.14
CA VAL A 72 -19.02 -0.42 -1.40
C VAL A 72 -19.92 0.44 -2.30
N LYS A 73 -19.33 1.33 -3.09
CA LYS A 73 -20.04 2.14 -4.10
C LYS A 73 -20.76 1.27 -5.13
N SER A 74 -20.08 0.26 -5.67
CA SER A 74 -20.67 -0.69 -6.61
C SER A 74 -21.91 -1.38 -6.03
N ARG A 75 -21.84 -1.82 -4.76
CA ARG A 75 -22.99 -2.42 -4.05
C ARG A 75 -24.12 -1.42 -3.82
N ILE A 76 -23.79 -0.19 -3.43
CA ILE A 76 -24.75 0.89 -3.30
C ILE A 76 -25.48 1.16 -4.63
N TYR A 77 -24.75 1.30 -5.74
CA TYR A 77 -25.34 1.53 -7.05
C TYR A 77 -26.19 0.34 -7.53
N SER A 78 -25.75 -0.89 -7.23
CA SER A 78 -26.53 -2.10 -7.51
C SER A 78 -27.85 -2.14 -6.71
N ASN A 79 -27.82 -1.73 -5.44
CA ASN A 79 -29.04 -1.59 -4.64
C ASN A 79 -29.97 -0.51 -5.20
N MET A 80 -29.43 0.60 -5.69
CA MET A 80 -30.22 1.64 -6.34
C MET A 80 -30.88 1.16 -7.64
N SER A 81 -30.15 0.40 -8.48
CA SER A 81 -30.65 -0.06 -9.78
C SER A 81 -31.68 -1.19 -9.69
N THR A 82 -31.71 -1.95 -8.59
CA THR A 82 -32.60 -3.11 -8.41
C THR A 82 -33.95 -2.78 -7.77
N GLY A 83 -34.28 -1.48 -7.63
CA GLY A 83 -35.58 -1.05 -7.10
C GLY A 83 -35.72 -1.16 -5.58
N LYS A 84 -34.69 -1.60 -4.86
CA LYS A 84 -34.64 -1.49 -3.38
C LYS A 84 -34.72 -0.04 -2.92
N ALA A 85 -34.29 0.88 -3.77
CA ALA A 85 -34.44 2.34 -3.68
C ALA A 85 -35.88 2.85 -3.41
N VAL A 86 -36.92 2.10 -3.78
CA VAL A 86 -38.31 2.62 -3.77
C VAL A 86 -38.88 2.86 -2.35
N LEU A 87 -38.19 2.44 -1.27
CA LEU A 87 -38.66 2.54 0.12
C LEU A 87 -37.61 3.12 1.10
N GLY A 88 -37.06 4.31 0.86
CA GLY A 88 -36.20 5.00 1.86
C GLY A 88 -34.72 4.57 1.83
N SER A 89 -34.10 4.32 2.99
CA SER A 89 -32.64 4.05 3.13
C SER A 89 -32.19 2.62 2.78
N GLU A 90 -33.04 1.84 2.11
CA GLU A 90 -32.72 0.47 1.67
C GLU A 90 -31.55 0.39 0.69
N TRP A 91 -31.25 1.49 -0.02
CA TRP A 91 -30.11 1.58 -0.94
C TRP A 91 -28.75 1.46 -0.22
N LEU A 92 -28.72 1.72 1.10
CA LEU A 92 -27.58 1.59 1.99
C LEU A 92 -27.53 0.27 2.77
N LYS A 93 -28.43 -0.68 2.49
CA LYS A 93 -28.42 -1.98 3.16
C LYS A 93 -27.50 -2.97 2.48
N PHE A 94 -26.74 -3.70 3.29
CA PHE A 94 -25.79 -4.72 2.83
C PHE A 94 -26.14 -6.08 3.48
N GLY A 95 -26.23 -7.15 2.66
CA GLY A 95 -26.27 -8.53 3.18
C GLY A 95 -27.50 -8.95 3.98
N GLY A 96 -28.72 -8.57 3.58
CA GLY A 96 -29.96 -9.05 4.20
C GLY A 96 -30.27 -8.51 5.61
N ALA A 97 -29.28 -7.91 6.28
CA ALA A 97 -29.44 -7.23 7.56
C ALA A 97 -29.51 -5.69 7.36
N SER A 98 -30.53 -5.09 7.96
CA SER A 98 -30.73 -3.64 8.09
C SER A 98 -29.50 -2.94 8.68
N THR A 99 -29.08 -1.81 8.08
CA THR A 99 -28.25 -0.76 8.71
C THR A 99 -26.97 -1.20 9.43
N ALA A 100 -26.49 -2.43 9.22
CA ALA A 100 -25.45 -3.05 10.03
C ALA A 100 -24.10 -2.35 9.88
N CYS A 101 -23.83 -1.74 8.73
CA CYS A 101 -22.62 -0.97 8.47
C CYS A 101 -22.80 0.54 8.71
N MET A 102 -23.97 0.94 9.23
CA MET A 102 -24.37 2.34 9.39
C MET A 102 -24.37 2.77 10.86
N ASN A 103 -24.21 4.08 11.09
CA ASN A 103 -24.33 4.76 12.38
C ASN A 103 -23.38 4.25 13.48
N GLY A 104 -22.29 5.01 13.67
CA GLY A 104 -21.65 5.20 14.98
C GLY A 104 -20.77 4.07 15.50
N ASN A 105 -21.31 2.87 15.71
CA ASN A 105 -20.61 1.82 16.48
C ASN A 105 -20.32 0.53 15.71
N ASN A 106 -20.94 0.34 14.55
CA ASN A 106 -20.71 -0.85 13.74
C ASN A 106 -19.81 -0.55 12.55
N SER A 107 -19.04 -1.55 12.16
CA SER A 107 -18.21 -1.57 10.97
C SER A 107 -18.47 -2.85 10.21
N CYS A 108 -18.15 -2.82 8.93
CA CYS A 108 -18.23 -3.98 8.07
C CYS A 108 -16.90 -4.21 7.35
N VAL A 109 -16.70 -5.45 6.94
CA VAL A 109 -15.57 -5.85 6.09
C VAL A 109 -16.07 -6.23 4.71
N VAL A 110 -15.22 -5.99 3.72
CA VAL A 110 -15.49 -6.31 2.30
C VAL A 110 -14.61 -7.46 1.87
N ASP A 111 -15.23 -8.46 1.24
CA ASP A 111 -14.58 -9.51 0.46
C ASP A 111 -14.92 -9.33 -1.02
N ALA A 112 -13.99 -8.75 -1.78
CA ALA A 112 -14.22 -8.40 -3.19
C ALA A 112 -14.03 -9.57 -4.16
N ARG A 113 -13.76 -10.79 -3.66
CA ARG A 113 -13.52 -11.95 -4.53
C ARG A 113 -14.83 -12.49 -5.12
N PRO A 114 -14.81 -12.96 -6.38
CA PRO A 114 -16.00 -13.41 -7.09
C PRO A 114 -16.66 -14.68 -6.50
N SER A 115 -15.97 -15.42 -5.64
CA SER A 115 -16.45 -16.65 -4.99
C SER A 115 -16.95 -16.45 -3.55
N ALA A 116 -16.95 -15.24 -3.02
CA ALA A 116 -17.41 -14.98 -1.67
C ALA A 116 -18.94 -15.15 -1.58
N GLY A 117 -19.43 -16.16 -0.84
CA GLY A 117 -20.87 -16.38 -0.64
C GLY A 117 -21.60 -15.21 0.04
N THR A 118 -20.88 -14.39 0.82
CA THR A 118 -21.35 -13.09 1.32
C THR A 118 -20.19 -12.12 1.26
N ASP A 119 -20.34 -11.10 0.42
CA ASP A 119 -19.30 -10.14 0.05
C ASP A 119 -19.08 -9.01 1.07
N ILE A 120 -20.11 -8.72 1.89
CA ILE A 120 -20.03 -7.74 2.97
C ILE A 120 -20.48 -8.41 4.26
N LYS A 121 -19.62 -8.39 5.28
CA LYS A 121 -19.89 -9.01 6.59
C LYS A 121 -19.84 -7.95 7.69
N LEU A 122 -20.75 -8.06 8.65
CA LEU A 122 -20.79 -7.21 9.84
C LEU A 122 -19.66 -7.61 10.79
N GLU A 123 -18.79 -6.65 11.11
CA GLU A 123 -17.67 -6.81 12.03
C GLU A 123 -17.59 -5.57 12.94
N PRO A 124 -18.46 -5.45 13.96
CA PRO A 124 -18.65 -4.21 14.72
C PRO A 124 -17.43 -3.83 15.56
N GLN A 125 -16.50 -4.76 15.75
CA GLN A 125 -15.31 -4.58 16.58
C GLN A 125 -14.19 -3.85 15.85
N CYS A 126 -14.18 -3.83 14.50
CA CYS A 126 -13.13 -3.13 13.75
C CYS A 126 -13.13 -1.62 13.98
N LYS A 127 -14.30 -0.99 14.16
CA LYS A 127 -14.42 0.45 14.47
C LYS A 127 -14.02 0.79 15.91
N GLN A 128 -14.26 -0.12 16.85
CA GLN A 128 -13.97 0.08 18.28
C GLN A 128 -12.49 -0.18 18.57
N ASP A 129 -11.98 -1.30 18.07
CA ASP A 129 -10.58 -1.69 18.23
C ASP A 129 -10.14 -2.51 17.01
N VAL A 130 -9.49 -1.82 16.07
CA VAL A 130 -8.90 -2.44 14.88
C VAL A 130 -7.79 -3.43 15.22
N THR A 131 -7.16 -3.33 16.39
CA THR A 131 -6.09 -4.23 16.81
C THR A 131 -6.62 -5.56 17.36
N SER A 132 -7.89 -5.59 17.79
CA SER A 132 -8.55 -6.79 18.30
C SER A 132 -8.50 -7.98 17.33
N SER A 133 -8.48 -9.20 17.87
CA SER A 133 -8.62 -10.43 17.07
C SER A 133 -10.00 -10.57 16.42
N LEU A 134 -10.99 -9.81 16.92
CA LEU A 134 -12.33 -9.71 16.36
C LEU A 134 -12.38 -8.80 15.12
N CYS A 135 -11.33 -8.04 14.84
CA CYS A 135 -11.15 -7.40 13.54
C CYS A 135 -10.19 -8.25 12.67
N PRO A 136 -10.70 -8.98 11.68
CA PRO A 136 -9.92 -9.95 10.93
C PRO A 136 -8.85 -9.28 10.06
N ASN A 137 -7.73 -9.98 9.90
CA ASN A 137 -6.73 -9.65 8.89
C ASN A 137 -7.25 -10.01 7.50
N LEU A 138 -6.81 -9.26 6.50
CA LEU A 138 -6.97 -9.65 5.11
C LEU A 138 -6.07 -10.85 4.82
N TYR A 139 -6.61 -11.78 4.04
CA TYR A 139 -5.89 -12.93 3.52
C TYR A 139 -5.61 -12.71 2.04
N GLN A 140 -4.40 -13.04 1.60
CA GLN A 140 -4.03 -13.01 0.20
C GLN A 140 -4.12 -14.43 -0.38
N ASP A 141 -4.90 -14.56 -1.44
CA ASP A 141 -4.96 -15.79 -2.22
C ASP A 141 -3.60 -16.03 -2.92
N PRO A 142 -2.92 -17.16 -2.67
CA PRO A 142 -1.60 -17.43 -3.24
C PRO A 142 -1.62 -17.70 -4.75
N VAL A 143 -2.80 -17.98 -5.34
CA VAL A 143 -2.96 -18.28 -6.77
C VAL A 143 -3.32 -17.00 -7.53
N THR A 144 -4.33 -16.26 -7.05
CA THR A 144 -4.83 -15.08 -7.76
C THR A 144 -4.17 -13.77 -7.31
N GLY A 145 -3.54 -13.76 -6.13
CA GLY A 145 -2.98 -12.55 -5.52
C GLY A 145 -4.03 -11.61 -4.92
N PHE A 146 -5.32 -11.92 -5.01
CA PHE A 146 -6.39 -11.09 -4.47
C PHE A 146 -6.43 -11.13 -2.94
N TYR A 147 -6.81 -9.99 -2.36
CA TYR A 147 -7.07 -9.86 -0.93
C TYR A 147 -8.54 -10.15 -0.63
N GLY A 148 -8.81 -10.81 0.49
CA GLY A 148 -10.17 -11.11 0.93
C GLY A 148 -10.27 -11.42 2.41
N GLN A 149 -11.48 -11.73 2.85
CA GLN A 149 -11.84 -11.95 4.25
C GLN A 149 -12.14 -13.43 4.56
N ASP A 150 -11.81 -14.33 3.63
CA ASP A 150 -11.85 -15.78 3.87
C ASP A 150 -10.49 -16.23 4.39
N SER A 151 -10.49 -17.03 5.44
CA SER A 151 -9.31 -17.55 6.11
C SER A 151 -8.52 -18.59 5.30
N SER A 152 -8.85 -18.79 4.02
CA SER A 152 -8.24 -19.78 3.11
C SER A 152 -6.91 -19.35 2.50
N GLY A 153 -6.51 -18.07 2.62
CA GLY A 153 -5.28 -17.51 2.03
C GLY A 153 -4.10 -17.37 3.00
N THR A 154 -3.04 -16.71 2.55
CA THR A 154 -1.92 -16.28 3.40
C THR A 154 -2.34 -15.07 4.22
N ILE A 155 -2.19 -15.14 5.55
CA ILE A 155 -2.49 -14.00 6.43
C ILE A 155 -1.57 -12.82 6.11
N THR A 156 -2.14 -11.63 6.00
CA THR A 156 -1.41 -10.38 5.73
C THR A 156 -1.44 -9.47 6.96
N PRO A 157 -0.53 -8.48 7.09
CA PRO A 157 -0.57 -7.54 8.20
C PRO A 157 -1.69 -6.49 8.06
N TYR A 158 -2.44 -6.50 6.96
CA TYR A 158 -3.46 -5.50 6.67
C TYR A 158 -4.81 -5.90 7.25
N LYS A 159 -5.49 -4.93 7.84
CA LYS A 159 -6.90 -5.00 8.24
C LYS A 159 -7.65 -3.90 7.51
N ARG A 160 -8.85 -4.18 7.03
CA ARG A 160 -9.69 -3.22 6.30
C ARG A 160 -11.12 -3.32 6.78
N TRP A 161 -11.71 -2.17 7.09
CA TRP A 161 -13.12 -2.05 7.43
C TRP A 161 -13.70 -0.76 6.88
N PHE A 162 -15.03 -0.69 6.84
CA PHE A 162 -15.76 0.50 6.43
C PHE A 162 -17.00 0.75 7.28
N THR A 163 -17.47 1.98 7.26
CA THR A 163 -18.77 2.40 7.78
C THR A 163 -19.42 3.37 6.78
N VAL A 164 -20.73 3.47 6.82
CA VAL A 164 -21.50 4.37 5.96
C VAL A 164 -22.41 5.22 6.82
N ASP A 165 -22.26 6.53 6.73
CA ASP A 165 -23.14 7.47 7.41
C ASP A 165 -24.09 8.09 6.37
N ASP A 166 -25.38 7.99 6.63
CA ASP A 166 -26.44 8.59 5.81
C ASP A 166 -26.68 10.02 6.27
N ASP A 167 -26.84 10.94 5.32
CA ASP A 167 -27.15 12.34 5.56
C ASP A 167 -28.59 12.65 5.15
N ILE A 168 -29.16 13.72 5.71
CA ILE A 168 -30.57 14.10 5.57
C ILE A 168 -30.96 14.38 4.10
N ASP A 169 -30.00 14.75 3.25
CA ASP A 169 -30.22 15.17 1.86
C ASP A 169 -30.10 14.04 0.83
N GLY A 170 -30.13 12.77 1.26
CA GLY A 170 -29.94 11.63 0.35
C GLY A 170 -28.50 11.50 -0.16
N GLN A 171 -27.55 12.07 0.56
CA GLN A 171 -26.12 11.82 0.41
C GLN A 171 -25.69 10.83 1.48
N ALA A 172 -24.87 9.84 1.12
CA ALA A 172 -24.22 8.96 2.07
C ALA A 172 -22.71 9.12 1.98
N THR A 173 -22.04 9.14 3.12
CA THR A 173 -20.59 9.20 3.21
C THR A 173 -20.04 7.83 3.60
N ILE A 174 -19.13 7.31 2.79
CA ILE A 174 -18.45 6.05 3.00
C ILE A 174 -17.09 6.36 3.60
N TYR A 175 -16.80 5.78 4.75
CA TYR A 175 -15.48 5.83 5.38
C TYR A 175 -14.85 4.45 5.31
N VAL A 176 -13.66 4.36 4.72
CA VAL A 176 -12.87 3.13 4.70
C VAL A 176 -11.55 3.39 5.39
N GLN A 177 -11.18 2.47 6.28
CA GLN A 177 -9.89 2.49 6.97
C GLN A 177 -9.13 1.21 6.65
N VAL A 178 -7.83 1.37 6.38
CA VAL A 178 -6.86 0.28 6.32
C VAL A 178 -5.83 0.51 7.42
N TYR A 179 -5.64 -0.52 8.24
CA TYR A 179 -4.66 -0.56 9.31
C TYR A 179 -3.62 -1.63 8.99
N TRP A 180 -2.34 -1.37 9.27
CA TRP A 180 -1.30 -2.39 9.15
C TRP A 180 -0.16 -2.17 10.12
N VAL A 181 0.61 -3.23 10.36
CA VAL A 181 1.83 -3.19 11.18
C VAL A 181 3.01 -3.55 10.29
N THR A 182 4.05 -2.71 10.30
CA THR A 182 5.30 -2.96 9.58
C THR A 182 6.17 -3.98 10.32
N SER A 183 7.19 -4.51 9.64
CA SER A 183 8.08 -5.56 10.19
C SER A 183 8.84 -5.15 11.46
N ASP A 184 8.96 -3.85 11.73
CA ASP A 184 9.56 -3.28 12.93
C ASP A 184 8.55 -3.01 14.06
N GLY A 185 7.30 -3.48 13.91
CA GLY A 185 6.25 -3.38 14.92
C GLY A 185 5.52 -2.04 14.97
N ARG A 186 5.83 -1.09 14.08
CA ARG A 186 5.11 0.19 14.01
C ARG A 186 3.76 0.02 13.34
N SER A 187 2.72 0.56 13.96
CA SER A 187 1.37 0.58 13.40
C SER A 187 1.15 1.80 12.52
N HIS A 188 0.39 1.60 11.46
CA HIS A 188 0.05 2.61 10.47
C HIS A 188 -1.42 2.49 10.09
N THR A 189 -2.01 3.62 9.76
CA THR A 189 -3.41 3.71 9.33
C THR A 189 -3.53 4.63 8.14
N PHE A 190 -4.37 4.24 7.18
CA PHE A 190 -4.75 5.04 6.03
C PHE A 190 -6.28 5.09 5.94
N ASN A 191 -6.83 6.28 5.78
CA ASN A 191 -8.27 6.50 5.68
C ASN A 191 -8.60 7.11 4.31
N ILE A 192 -9.68 6.64 3.70
CA ILE A 192 -10.30 7.26 2.54
C ILE A 192 -11.77 7.48 2.82
N THR A 193 -12.27 8.63 2.38
CA THR A 193 -13.68 9.01 2.48
C THR A 193 -14.17 9.36 1.09
N ASP A 194 -15.34 8.85 0.74
CA ASP A 194 -16.04 9.20 -0.49
C ASP A 194 -17.53 9.39 -0.20
N SER A 195 -18.23 10.10 -1.08
CA SER A 195 -19.66 10.35 -0.94
C SER A 195 -20.44 9.84 -2.13
N VAL A 196 -21.64 9.34 -1.88
CA VAL A 196 -22.56 8.84 -2.91
C VAL A 196 -23.89 9.54 -2.76
N PHE A 197 -24.49 9.90 -3.88
CA PHE A 197 -25.80 10.56 -3.91
C PHE A 197 -26.87 9.58 -4.37
N TYR A 198 -28.01 9.64 -3.70
CA TYR A 198 -29.23 8.97 -4.11
C TYR A 198 -29.86 9.72 -5.29
N TRP A 199 -29.68 9.18 -6.50
CA TRP A 199 -30.05 9.89 -7.74
C TRP A 199 -31.54 9.82 -8.10
N TYR A 200 -32.33 8.95 -7.46
CA TYR A 200 -33.76 8.80 -7.75
C TYR A 200 -34.62 9.92 -7.15
N ASN A 201 -34.11 10.65 -6.15
CA ASN A 201 -34.85 11.70 -5.42
C ASN A 201 -34.34 13.12 -5.72
N LYS A 202 -33.61 13.32 -6.82
CA LYS A 202 -33.28 14.68 -7.24
C LYS A 202 -34.55 15.38 -7.76
N PRO A 203 -34.85 16.61 -7.33
CA PRO A 203 -35.88 17.44 -7.94
C PRO A 203 -35.58 17.72 -9.42
#